data_AF-A0A4P8XGT4-F1
#
_entry.id   AF-A0A4P8XGT4-F1
#
_cell.length_a   1.000
_cell.length_b   1.000
_cell.length_c   1.000
_cell.angle_alpha   90.00
_cell.angle_beta   90.00
_cell.angle_gamma   90.00
#
_symmetry.space_group_name_H-M   'P 1'
#
loop_
_entity.id
_entity.type
_entity.pdbx_description
1 polymer ?
#
loop_
_entity_poly.entity_id
_entity_poly.type
_entity_poly.pdbx_seq_one_letter_code
_entity_poly.pdbx_strand_id
1 'polypeptide(L)'
;MQKLKTRERIGISSPTTSLPEQQFIELRACIEEANHILRSLGNPKQPENPRQLQLKLASLINKHVKLNIAYQGMFKSLQGILVQAGRNYVQLCTGSHQRYVMFDDLISVTTSLRSSKFPHHTDNPYLSNKLNCQILYNYSDTVSGSVRLLNRFYGIPLSVALLEQVGRKIRVRHTPNVEVSGILLDTTEQAIVIRTAKKRRTIERVPFEKIEIVCVDQ
;
A
#
# COMPACT_ATOMS: atom_id res chain seq x y z
N MET A 1 4.39 -58.40 27.57
CA MET A 1 5.31 -57.26 27.39
C MET A 1 5.62 -57.08 25.91
N GLN A 2 5.03 -56.09 25.25
CA GLN A 2 5.44 -55.65 23.91
C GLN A 2 5.53 -54.12 23.97
N LYS A 3 6.75 -53.58 23.82
CA LYS A 3 7.03 -52.15 23.91
C LYS A 3 6.73 -51.48 22.57
N LEU A 4 5.95 -50.39 22.62
CA LEU A 4 5.66 -49.50 21.51
C LEU A 4 6.95 -48.90 20.94
N LYS A 5 7.10 -48.93 19.61
CA LYS A 5 8.10 -48.15 18.85
C LYS A 5 7.54 -46.74 18.62
N THR A 6 7.97 -45.78 19.43
CA THR A 6 7.70 -44.36 19.19
C THR A 6 8.65 -43.87 18.09
N ARG A 7 8.09 -43.38 16.97
CA ARG A 7 8.84 -42.73 15.89
C ARG A 7 9.39 -41.40 16.42
N GLU A 8 10.71 -41.31 16.60
CA GLU A 8 11.40 -40.05 16.88
C GLU A 8 11.27 -39.11 15.67
N ARG A 9 10.63 -37.96 15.88
CA ARG A 9 10.74 -36.83 14.96
C ARG A 9 12.11 -36.19 15.18
N ILE A 10 12.96 -36.23 14.18
CA ILE A 10 14.20 -35.46 14.15
C ILE A 10 13.77 -33.99 13.99
N GLY A 11 13.62 -33.29 15.12
CA GLY A 11 13.48 -31.86 15.13
C GLY A 11 14.78 -31.26 14.63
N ILE A 12 14.72 -30.53 13.51
CA ILE A 12 15.85 -29.72 13.04
C ILE A 12 15.97 -28.59 14.06
N SER A 13 16.80 -28.79 15.09
CA SER A 13 17.13 -27.78 16.07
C SER A 13 17.80 -26.63 15.33
N SER A 14 17.25 -25.42 15.44
CA SER A 14 17.90 -24.23 14.91
C SER A 14 19.32 -24.16 15.52
N PRO A 15 20.37 -23.79 14.77
CA PRO A 15 21.72 -23.64 15.31
C PRO A 15 21.81 -22.58 16.43
N THR A 16 20.75 -21.79 16.63
CA THR A 16 20.64 -20.82 17.72
C THR A 16 20.11 -21.41 19.04
N THR A 17 19.58 -22.64 19.04
CA THR A 17 18.98 -23.29 20.23
C THR A 17 20.04 -23.80 21.23
N SER A 18 21.31 -23.81 20.83
CA SER A 18 22.48 -24.19 21.64
C SER A 18 23.19 -23.01 22.28
N LEU A 19 22.69 -21.77 22.14
CA LEU A 19 23.29 -20.58 22.72
C LEU A 19 22.72 -20.32 24.14
N PRO A 20 23.56 -19.96 25.12
CA PRO A 20 23.12 -19.39 26.39
C PRO A 20 22.20 -18.18 26.16
N GLU A 21 21.19 -18.01 27.01
CA GLU A 21 20.13 -17.01 26.83
C GLU A 21 20.67 -15.57 26.62
N GLN A 22 21.72 -15.20 27.36
CA GLN A 22 22.40 -13.91 27.19
C GLN A 22 23.05 -13.77 25.80
N GLN A 23 23.76 -14.79 25.31
CA GLN A 23 24.39 -14.76 23.99
C GLN A 23 23.35 -14.73 22.86
N PHE A 24 22.19 -15.37 23.06
CA PHE A 24 21.09 -15.30 22.10
C PHE A 24 20.44 -13.91 22.05
N ILE A 25 20.28 -13.26 23.20
CA ILE A 25 19.76 -11.89 23.30
C ILE A 25 20.75 -10.90 22.65
N GLU A 26 22.04 -11.02 22.95
CA GLU A 26 23.10 -10.20 22.35
C GLU A 26 23.19 -10.41 20.83
N LEU A 27 23.13 -11.67 20.38
CA LEU A 27 23.13 -11.99 18.95
C LEU A 27 21.90 -11.41 18.24
N ARG A 28 20.71 -11.50 18.86
CA ARG A 28 19.50 -10.87 18.32
C ARG A 28 19.65 -9.35 18.25
N ALA A 29 20.11 -8.72 19.32
CA ALA A 29 20.33 -7.27 19.35
C ALA A 29 21.33 -6.85 18.28
N CYS A 30 22.41 -7.60 18.09
CA CYS A 30 23.43 -7.35 17.07
C CYS A 30 22.88 -7.54 15.64
N ILE A 31 22.05 -8.55 15.40
CA ILE A 31 21.35 -8.76 14.12
C ILE A 31 20.37 -7.60 13.85
N GLU A 32 19.66 -7.14 14.87
CA GLU A 32 18.66 -6.08 14.76
C GLU A 32 19.31 -4.71 14.52
N GLU A 33 20.44 -4.46 15.18
CA GLU A 33 21.29 -3.29 14.97
C GLU A 33 21.96 -3.32 13.59
N ALA A 34 22.53 -4.46 13.18
CA ALA A 34 23.08 -4.61 11.83
C ALA A 34 22.01 -4.40 10.76
N ASN A 35 20.80 -4.92 10.96
CA ASN A 35 19.67 -4.67 10.06
C ASN A 35 19.24 -3.20 10.07
N HIS A 36 19.30 -2.52 11.21
CA HIS A 36 19.04 -1.09 11.31
C HIS A 36 20.09 -0.25 10.57
N ILE A 37 21.36 -0.61 10.71
CA ILE A 37 22.51 0.01 10.03
C ILE A 37 22.44 -0.24 8.52
N LEU A 38 22.13 -1.46 8.07
CA LEU A 38 21.94 -1.76 6.65
C LEU A 38 20.76 -0.97 6.04
N ARG A 39 19.70 -0.74 6.82
CA ARG A 39 18.56 0.12 6.42
C ARG A 39 18.92 1.61 6.37
N SER A 40 19.86 2.07 7.20
CA SER A 40 20.27 3.48 7.25
C SER A 40 21.35 3.81 6.22
N LEU A 41 22.36 2.94 6.06
CA LEU A 41 23.46 3.08 5.11
C LEU A 41 23.06 2.84 3.64
N GLY A 42 21.96 2.12 3.40
CA GLY A 42 21.41 1.91 2.06
C GLY A 42 20.69 3.12 1.43
N ASN A 43 20.82 4.34 1.95
CA ASN A 43 20.17 5.54 1.40
C ASN A 43 21.12 6.50 0.67
N PRO A 44 21.43 6.26 -0.62
CA PRO A 44 21.19 7.27 -1.63
C PRO A 44 19.69 7.34 -1.94
N LYS A 45 19.19 8.51 -2.34
CA LYS A 45 17.86 8.64 -2.97
C LYS A 45 17.85 7.84 -4.27
N GLN A 46 17.52 6.55 -4.20
CA GLN A 46 17.31 5.75 -5.40
C GLN A 46 15.81 5.78 -5.76
N PRO A 47 15.44 6.34 -6.92
CA PRO A 47 14.11 6.13 -7.51
C PRO A 47 13.81 4.64 -7.81
N GLU A 48 14.80 3.74 -7.67
CA GLU A 48 14.72 2.33 -8.05
C GLU A 48 14.22 1.36 -6.97
N ASN A 49 13.84 1.81 -5.76
CA ASN A 49 13.24 0.89 -4.77
C ASN A 49 11.84 1.32 -4.28
N PRO A 50 10.82 1.27 -5.18
CA PRO A 50 9.43 1.58 -4.83
C PRO A 50 8.92 0.75 -3.65
N ARG A 51 9.46 -0.47 -3.46
CA ARG A 51 9.07 -1.36 -2.38
C ARG A 51 9.48 -0.85 -1.00
N GLN A 52 10.67 -0.27 -0.86
CA GLN A 52 11.09 0.30 0.43
C GLN A 52 10.22 1.51 0.84
N LEU A 53 9.90 2.39 -0.12
CA LEU A 53 8.98 3.51 0.13
C LEU A 53 7.59 2.98 0.54
N GLN A 54 7.07 1.99 -0.19
CA GLN A 54 5.82 1.33 0.16
C GLN A 54 5.84 0.76 1.59
N LEU A 55 6.92 0.06 1.99
CA LEU A 55 7.06 -0.50 3.33
C LEU A 55 7.14 0.57 4.42
N LYS A 56 7.86 1.68 4.18
CA LYS A 56 7.89 2.83 5.09
C LYS A 56 6.49 3.41 5.27
N LEU A 57 5.76 3.63 4.18
CA LEU A 57 4.39 4.14 4.20
C LEU A 57 3.40 3.14 4.80
N ALA A 58 3.66 1.84 4.72
CA ALA A 58 2.81 0.82 5.34
C ALA A 58 2.71 0.99 6.87
N SER A 59 3.76 1.51 7.52
CA SER A 59 3.75 1.84 8.96
C SER A 59 2.85 3.03 9.33
N LEU A 60 2.43 3.80 8.32
CA LEU A 60 1.59 4.99 8.44
C LEU A 60 0.12 4.72 8.06
N ILE A 61 -0.21 3.49 7.65
CA ILE A 61 -1.59 3.10 7.32
C ILE A 61 -2.50 3.37 8.53
N ASN A 62 -3.71 3.87 8.26
CA ASN A 62 -4.71 4.32 9.21
C ASN A 62 -4.29 5.52 10.07
N LYS A 63 -3.20 6.22 9.72
CA LYS A 63 -2.81 7.48 10.37
C LYS A 63 -3.18 8.67 9.51
N HIS A 64 -3.47 9.79 10.16
CA HIS A 64 -3.68 11.07 9.48
C HIS A 64 -2.33 11.64 9.04
N VAL A 65 -2.18 11.84 7.72
CA VAL A 65 -0.95 12.30 7.09
C VAL A 65 -1.19 13.54 6.24
N LYS A 66 -0.16 14.37 6.12
CA LYS A 66 -0.05 15.46 5.16
C LYS A 66 1.00 15.07 4.12
N LEU A 67 0.54 14.90 2.87
CA LEU A 67 1.39 14.70 1.70
C LEU A 67 1.69 16.05 1.07
N ASN A 68 2.96 16.31 0.75
CA ASN A 68 3.34 17.41 -0.12
C ASN A 68 3.77 16.81 -1.45
N ILE A 69 3.17 17.32 -2.54
CA ILE A 69 3.40 16.84 -3.90
C ILE A 69 3.90 17.98 -4.80
N ALA A 70 4.71 17.64 -5.80
CA ALA A 70 5.11 18.51 -6.89
C ALA A 70 4.66 17.88 -8.20
N TYR A 71 3.81 18.59 -8.92
CA TYR A 71 3.38 18.16 -10.25
C TYR A 71 3.64 19.30 -11.23
N GLN A 72 4.45 19.05 -12.26
CA GLN A 72 4.82 20.06 -13.26
C GLN A 72 5.34 21.38 -12.64
N GLY A 73 6.11 21.28 -11.54
CA GLY A 73 6.68 22.44 -10.83
C GLY A 73 5.72 23.13 -9.85
N MET A 74 4.44 22.73 -9.79
CA MET A 74 3.46 23.26 -8.86
C MET A 74 3.42 22.46 -7.57
N PHE A 75 3.61 23.14 -6.43
CA PHE A 75 3.58 22.53 -5.11
C PHE A 75 2.17 22.52 -4.53
N LYS A 76 1.77 21.39 -3.96
CA LYS A 76 0.46 21.23 -3.33
C LYS A 76 0.54 20.35 -2.11
N SER A 77 -0.35 20.61 -1.16
CA SER A 77 -0.46 19.79 0.05
C SER A 77 -1.83 19.13 0.14
N LEU A 78 -1.84 17.83 0.39
CA LEU A 78 -3.02 17.01 0.59
C LEU A 78 -3.00 16.45 2.01
N GLN A 79 -4.17 16.36 2.64
CA GLN A 79 -4.33 15.78 3.97
C GLN A 79 -5.44 14.75 3.99
N GLY A 80 -5.25 13.69 4.76
CA GLY A 80 -6.23 12.63 4.92
C GLY A 80 -5.68 11.44 5.68
N ILE A 81 -6.50 10.40 5.82
CA ILE A 81 -6.09 9.13 6.40
C ILE A 81 -5.40 8.31 5.32
N LEU A 82 -4.18 7.83 5.60
CA LEU A 82 -3.49 6.93 4.70
C LEU A 82 -4.18 5.55 4.70
N VAL A 83 -4.79 5.16 3.60
CA VAL A 83 -5.50 3.87 3.48
C VAL A 83 -4.54 2.76 3.11
N GLN A 84 -3.70 3.00 2.10
CA GLN A 84 -2.66 2.07 1.66
C GLN A 84 -1.62 2.78 0.80
N ALA A 85 -0.47 2.11 0.63
CA ALA A 85 0.53 2.46 -0.36
C ALA A 85 0.67 1.29 -1.34
N GLY A 86 0.61 1.60 -2.63
CA GLY A 86 0.82 0.68 -3.73
C GLY A 86 2.28 0.52 -4.12
N ARG A 87 2.51 -0.07 -5.29
CA ARG A 87 3.82 -0.12 -5.94
C ARG A 87 4.30 1.27 -6.34
N ASN A 88 3.42 2.10 -6.90
CA ASN A 88 3.76 3.41 -7.45
C ASN A 88 2.80 4.52 -7.02
N TYR A 89 1.97 4.29 -6.01
CA TYR A 89 0.96 5.26 -5.59
C TYR A 89 0.69 5.24 -4.08
N VAL A 90 0.13 6.35 -3.59
CA VAL A 90 -0.44 6.49 -2.25
C VAL A 90 -1.96 6.66 -2.37
N GLN A 91 -2.72 5.96 -1.52
CA GLN A 91 -4.16 6.19 -1.37
C GLN A 91 -4.47 6.89 -0.05
N LEU A 92 -5.10 8.05 -0.14
CA LEU A 92 -5.65 8.80 0.98
C LEU A 92 -7.18 8.70 0.99
N CYS A 93 -7.76 8.73 2.19
CA CYS A 93 -9.18 9.03 2.39
C CYS A 93 -9.32 10.44 2.99
N THR A 94 -10.09 11.30 2.32
CA THR A 94 -10.41 12.66 2.77
C THR A 94 -11.93 12.82 2.76
N GLY A 95 -12.58 12.69 3.90
CA GLY A 95 -14.05 12.70 3.98
C GLY A 95 -14.64 11.46 3.30
N SER A 96 -15.54 11.67 2.33
CA SER A 96 -16.15 10.61 1.50
C SER A 96 -15.40 10.36 0.18
N HIS A 97 -14.18 10.87 0.03
CA HIS A 97 -13.42 10.75 -1.20
C HIS A 97 -12.12 9.97 -0.98
N GLN A 98 -11.86 9.03 -1.88
CA GLN A 98 -10.55 8.38 -1.98
C GLN A 98 -9.71 9.12 -3.00
N ARG A 99 -8.45 9.41 -2.67
CA ARG A 99 -7.50 10.11 -3.52
C ARG A 99 -6.28 9.26 -3.76
N TYR A 100 -5.89 9.12 -5.02
CA TYR A 100 -4.70 8.40 -5.44
C TYR A 100 -3.69 9.38 -6.01
N VAL A 101 -2.44 9.24 -5.58
CA VAL A 101 -1.32 10.11 -5.92
C VAL A 101 -0.14 9.24 -6.29
N MET A 102 0.55 9.54 -7.40
CA MET A 102 1.74 8.78 -7.80
C MET A 102 2.93 9.08 -6.87
N PHE A 103 3.84 8.13 -6.73
CA PHE A 103 5.08 8.32 -5.97
C PHE A 103 6.01 9.35 -6.61
N ASP A 104 6.02 9.43 -7.94
CA ASP A 104 6.90 10.35 -8.68
C ASP A 104 6.61 11.82 -8.35
N ASP A 105 5.36 12.13 -8.01
CA ASP A 105 4.94 13.47 -7.59
C ASP A 105 5.13 13.71 -6.09
N LEU A 106 5.49 12.69 -5.30
CA LEU A 106 5.52 12.76 -3.84
C LEU A 106 6.86 13.33 -3.33
N ILE A 107 6.81 14.49 -2.68
CA ILE A 107 8.00 15.14 -2.10
C ILE A 107 8.23 14.66 -0.67
N SER A 108 7.17 14.69 0.14
CA SER A 108 7.27 14.35 1.56
C SER A 108 5.94 13.89 2.15
N VAL A 109 6.04 13.04 3.16
CA VAL A 109 4.92 12.56 3.98
C VAL A 109 5.20 12.93 5.42
N THR A 110 4.27 13.65 6.03
CA THR A 110 4.37 14.06 7.44
C THR A 110 3.14 13.56 8.19
N THR A 111 3.36 12.92 9.33
CA THR A 111 2.28 12.53 10.23
C THR A 111 1.88 13.72 11.07
N SER A 112 0.60 14.07 11.10
CA SER A 112 0.12 15.05 12.06
C SER A 112 -0.14 14.34 13.40
N LEU A 113 0.45 14.84 14.49
CA LEU A 113 0.20 14.38 15.87
C LEU A 113 -1.24 14.63 16.36
N ARG A 114 -2.10 15.24 15.52
CA ARG A 114 -3.52 15.41 15.83
C ARG A 114 -4.17 14.03 15.83
N SER A 115 -4.37 13.49 17.03
CA SER A 115 -5.23 12.33 17.29
C SER A 115 -6.64 12.69 16.82
N SER A 116 -6.91 12.46 15.55
CA SER A 116 -8.24 12.64 15.03
C SER A 116 -9.06 11.47 15.56
N LYS A 117 -10.14 11.80 16.28
CA LYS A 117 -11.20 10.88 16.71
C LYS A 117 -11.98 10.38 15.49
N PHE A 118 -11.32 9.87 14.46
CA PHE A 118 -12.02 9.05 13.49
C PHE A 118 -12.37 7.75 14.19
N PRO A 119 -13.60 7.24 14.03
CA PRO A 119 -13.95 5.95 14.59
C PRO A 119 -12.87 5.00 14.11
N HIS A 120 -12.20 4.38 15.08
CA HIS A 120 -11.30 3.30 14.79
C HIS A 120 -12.06 2.34 13.88
N HIS A 121 -11.68 2.25 12.61
CA HIS A 121 -11.70 0.95 11.96
C HIS A 121 -10.58 0.15 12.64
N THR A 122 -10.83 -0.20 13.91
CA THR A 122 -10.04 -1.11 14.75
C THR A 122 -10.07 -2.52 14.18
N ASP A 123 -10.98 -2.77 13.25
CA ASP A 123 -10.91 -3.92 12.37
C ASP A 123 -9.85 -3.64 11.32
N ASN A 124 -8.59 -3.81 11.69
CA ASN A 124 -7.62 -4.27 10.71
C ASN A 124 -8.09 -5.68 10.31
N PRO A 125 -8.73 -5.88 9.14
CA PRO A 125 -9.27 -7.19 8.78
C PRO A 125 -8.17 -8.27 8.74
N TYR A 126 -6.91 -7.84 8.60
CA TYR A 126 -5.69 -8.66 8.61
C TYR A 126 -5.27 -9.17 9.99
N LEU A 127 -5.93 -8.72 11.06
CA LEU A 127 -5.75 -9.27 12.41
C LEU A 127 -6.82 -10.29 12.78
N SER A 128 -7.80 -10.55 11.91
CA SER A 128 -8.78 -11.61 12.19
C SER A 128 -8.12 -12.98 12.06
N ASN A 129 -8.24 -13.80 13.11
CA ASN A 129 -7.74 -15.18 13.09
C ASN A 129 -8.28 -15.98 11.89
N LYS A 130 -9.52 -15.71 11.49
CA LYS A 130 -10.14 -16.33 10.32
C LYS A 130 -9.39 -16.01 9.02
N LEU A 131 -9.05 -14.75 8.78
CA LEU A 131 -8.30 -14.37 7.57
C LEU A 131 -6.88 -14.94 7.61
N ASN A 132 -6.23 -14.99 8.78
CA ASN A 132 -4.92 -15.62 8.93
C ASN A 132 -4.98 -17.12 8.60
N CYS A 133 -6.01 -17.84 9.06
CA CYS A 133 -6.24 -19.23 8.67
C CYS A 133 -6.47 -19.38 7.17
N GLN A 134 -7.28 -18.51 6.54
CA GLN A 134 -7.52 -18.56 5.10
C GLN A 134 -6.24 -18.31 4.29
N ILE A 135 -5.42 -17.34 4.71
CA ILE A 135 -4.11 -17.08 4.10
C ILE A 135 -3.18 -18.28 4.29
N LEU A 136 -3.20 -18.95 5.44
CA LEU A 136 -2.34 -20.10 5.72
C LEU A 136 -2.70 -21.33 4.90
N TYR A 137 -4.00 -21.65 4.79
CA TYR A 137 -4.47 -22.87 4.13
C TYR A 137 -4.75 -22.69 2.64
N ASN A 138 -5.24 -21.52 2.22
CA ASN A 138 -5.67 -21.23 0.86
C ASN A 138 -5.04 -19.92 0.35
N TYR A 139 -3.70 -19.82 0.48
CA TYR A 139 -2.96 -18.58 0.20
C TYR A 139 -3.30 -17.98 -1.18
N SER A 140 -3.14 -18.76 -2.25
CA SER A 140 -3.29 -18.27 -3.63
C SER A 140 -4.69 -17.73 -3.88
N ASP A 141 -5.73 -18.48 -3.54
CA ASP A 141 -7.12 -18.09 -3.76
C ASP A 141 -7.52 -16.89 -2.89
N THR A 142 -7.11 -16.90 -1.61
CA THR A 142 -7.44 -15.83 -0.67
C THR A 142 -6.77 -14.52 -1.07
N VAL A 143 -5.49 -14.56 -1.42
CA VAL A 143 -4.74 -13.36 -1.79
C VAL A 143 -5.17 -12.85 -3.15
N SER A 144 -5.29 -13.72 -4.16
CA SER A 144 -5.71 -13.31 -5.52
C SER A 144 -7.13 -12.75 -5.59
N GLY A 145 -8.04 -13.20 -4.71
CA GLY A 145 -9.40 -12.69 -4.61
C GLY A 145 -9.54 -11.30 -3.97
N SER A 146 -8.46 -10.67 -3.50
CA SER A 146 -8.51 -9.37 -2.85
C SER A 146 -7.37 -8.47 -3.30
N VAL A 147 -7.71 -7.35 -3.96
CA VAL A 147 -6.71 -6.37 -4.42
C VAL A 147 -5.97 -5.75 -3.23
N ARG A 148 -6.63 -5.58 -2.08
CA ARG A 148 -5.97 -5.12 -0.86
C ARG A 148 -4.92 -6.12 -0.35
N LEU A 149 -5.20 -7.42 -0.40
CA LEU A 149 -4.22 -8.47 -0.05
C LEU A 149 -3.11 -8.57 -1.08
N LEU A 150 -3.44 -8.53 -2.38
CA LEU A 150 -2.43 -8.45 -3.45
C LEU A 150 -1.49 -7.27 -3.24
N ASN A 151 -2.05 -6.10 -2.90
CA ASN A 151 -1.24 -4.92 -2.63
C ASN A 151 -0.33 -5.10 -1.41
N ARG A 152 -0.86 -5.72 -0.34
CA ARG A 152 -0.11 -6.01 0.88
C ARG A 152 1.09 -6.93 0.60
N PHE A 153 0.88 -8.02 -0.12
CA PHE A 153 1.94 -9.02 -0.35
C PHE A 153 2.88 -8.62 -1.49
N TYR A 154 2.35 -8.19 -2.63
CA TYR A 154 3.14 -7.99 -3.85
C TYR A 154 3.40 -6.53 -4.20
N GLY A 155 2.57 -5.61 -3.68
CA GLY A 155 2.55 -4.23 -4.14
C GLY A 155 2.06 -4.14 -5.57
N ILE A 156 0.84 -3.63 -5.74
CA ILE A 156 0.21 -3.52 -7.06
C ILE A 156 0.36 -2.09 -7.62
N PRO A 157 0.44 -1.93 -8.95
CA PRO A 157 0.42 -0.61 -9.56
C PRO A 157 -0.98 0.05 -9.44
N LEU A 158 -1.02 1.36 -9.63
CA LEU A 158 -2.27 2.14 -9.61
C LEU A 158 -3.30 1.61 -10.60
N SER A 159 -2.87 1.18 -11.79
CA SER A 159 -3.74 0.60 -12.82
C SER A 159 -4.55 -0.56 -12.27
N VAL A 160 -3.92 -1.51 -11.57
CA VAL A 160 -4.59 -2.66 -10.96
C VAL A 160 -5.45 -2.24 -9.77
N ALA A 161 -4.99 -1.28 -8.96
CA ALA A 161 -5.76 -0.80 -7.81
C ALA A 161 -7.09 -0.15 -8.19
N LEU A 162 -7.10 0.56 -9.32
CA LEU A 162 -8.29 1.23 -9.85
C LEU A 162 -9.32 0.26 -10.46
N LEU A 163 -8.95 -1.00 -10.74
CA LEU A 163 -9.91 -2.00 -11.23
C LEU A 163 -11.04 -2.26 -10.21
N GLU A 164 -10.78 -2.16 -8.90
CA GLU A 164 -11.84 -2.23 -7.86
C GLU A 164 -12.85 -1.08 -7.94
N GLN A 165 -12.51 0.00 -8.65
CA GLN A 165 -13.31 1.21 -8.77
C GLN A 165 -14.05 1.29 -10.11
N VAL A 166 -13.97 0.26 -10.95
CA VAL A 166 -14.70 0.19 -12.23
C VAL A 166 -16.21 0.32 -11.97
N GLY A 167 -16.88 1.12 -12.80
CA GLY A 167 -18.29 1.47 -12.65
C GLY A 167 -18.57 2.64 -11.71
N ARG A 168 -17.59 3.13 -10.94
CA ARG A 168 -17.75 4.27 -10.05
C ARG A 168 -17.48 5.60 -10.72
N LYS A 169 -18.02 6.67 -10.11
CA LYS A 169 -17.74 8.04 -10.53
C LYS A 169 -16.36 8.45 -10.03
N ILE A 170 -15.53 8.91 -10.96
CA ILE A 170 -14.18 9.39 -10.68
C ILE A 170 -13.98 10.78 -11.25
N ARG A 171 -13.05 11.51 -10.65
CA ARG A 171 -12.54 12.78 -11.12
C ARG A 171 -11.03 12.70 -11.23
N VAL A 172 -10.53 12.90 -12.43
CA VAL A 172 -9.10 12.85 -12.73
C VAL A 172 -8.64 14.26 -13.02
N ARG A 173 -7.69 14.76 -12.22
CA ARG A 173 -7.02 16.02 -12.47
C ARG A 173 -5.79 15.75 -13.34
N HIS A 174 -5.80 16.28 -14.56
CA HIS A 174 -4.65 16.25 -15.45
C HIS A 174 -4.27 17.70 -15.77
N THR A 175 -2.99 18.08 -15.58
CA THR A 175 -2.55 19.49 -15.73
C THR A 175 -3.15 20.43 -14.64
N PRO A 176 -2.47 21.51 -14.21
CA PRO A 176 -2.89 22.34 -13.06
C PRO A 176 -4.26 23.03 -13.10
N ASN A 177 -5.16 22.77 -14.06
CA ASN A 177 -6.51 23.33 -14.11
C ASN A 177 -7.55 22.50 -14.89
N VAL A 178 -7.21 21.31 -15.39
CA VAL A 178 -8.16 20.50 -16.17
C VAL A 178 -8.59 19.28 -15.35
N GLU A 179 -9.89 19.18 -15.11
CA GLU A 179 -10.51 18.06 -14.40
C GLU A 179 -11.48 17.33 -15.31
N VAL A 180 -11.24 16.04 -15.48
CA VAL A 180 -12.10 15.14 -16.23
C VAL A 180 -12.92 14.34 -15.23
N SER A 181 -14.24 14.48 -15.32
CA SER A 181 -15.18 13.75 -14.47
C SER A 181 -15.97 12.77 -15.31
N GLY A 182 -16.18 11.56 -14.79
CA GLY A 182 -16.95 10.54 -15.48
C GLY A 182 -17.02 9.24 -14.71
N ILE A 183 -17.47 8.18 -15.40
CA ILE A 183 -17.52 6.83 -14.86
C ILE A 183 -16.26 6.09 -15.30
N LEU A 184 -15.53 5.50 -14.36
CA LEU A 184 -14.40 4.63 -14.67
C LEU A 184 -14.91 3.39 -15.39
N LEU A 185 -14.47 3.18 -16.63
CA LEU A 185 -14.81 1.98 -17.40
C LEU A 185 -13.77 0.89 -17.22
N ASP A 186 -12.50 1.27 -17.28
CA ASP A 186 -11.37 0.34 -17.28
C ASP A 186 -10.06 1.07 -16.99
N THR A 187 -9.00 0.31 -16.69
CA THR A 187 -7.63 0.80 -16.57
C THR A 187 -6.67 -0.10 -17.34
N THR A 188 -5.86 0.50 -18.20
CA THR A 188 -4.74 -0.19 -18.85
C THR A 188 -3.47 0.02 -18.04
N GLU A 189 -2.34 -0.55 -18.47
CA GLU A 189 -1.05 -0.30 -17.83
C GLU A 189 -0.62 1.17 -17.89
N GLN A 190 -1.05 1.90 -18.92
CA GLN A 190 -0.58 3.25 -19.22
C GLN A 190 -1.65 4.33 -19.02
N ALA A 191 -2.94 3.99 -18.94
CA ALA A 191 -4.00 4.98 -18.93
C ALA A 191 -5.27 4.53 -18.17
N ILE A 192 -6.05 5.52 -17.76
CA ILE A 192 -7.40 5.35 -17.24
C ILE A 192 -8.41 5.59 -18.37
N VAL A 193 -9.43 4.72 -18.48
CA VAL A 193 -10.50 4.84 -19.46
C VAL A 193 -11.78 5.32 -18.78
N ILE A 194 -12.26 6.50 -19.18
CA ILE A 194 -13.36 7.20 -18.51
C ILE A 194 -14.49 7.46 -19.50
N ARG A 195 -15.73 7.18 -19.09
CA ARG A 195 -16.92 7.65 -19.80
C ARG A 195 -17.36 8.99 -19.26
N THR A 196 -17.19 10.04 -20.05
CA THR A 196 -17.58 11.40 -19.65
C THR A 196 -19.08 11.63 -19.81
N ALA A 197 -19.64 12.52 -18.99
CA ALA A 197 -21.06 12.91 -19.08
C ALA A 197 -21.32 14.05 -20.08
N LYS A 198 -20.31 14.54 -20.81
CA LYS A 198 -20.45 15.62 -21.80
C LYS A 198 -21.44 15.19 -22.90
N LYS A 199 -22.05 16.17 -23.61
CA LYS A 199 -23.16 16.04 -24.59
C LYS A 199 -23.13 14.84 -25.56
N ARG A 200 -21.98 14.16 -25.77
CA ARG A 200 -21.83 12.99 -26.65
C ARG A 200 -21.38 11.69 -25.95
N ARG A 201 -21.39 11.61 -24.61
CA ARG A 201 -20.94 10.43 -23.82
C ARG A 201 -19.63 9.83 -24.38
N THR A 202 -18.61 10.67 -24.54
CA THR A 202 -17.35 10.24 -25.14
C THR A 202 -16.54 9.42 -24.15
N ILE A 203 -15.87 8.39 -24.68
CA ILE A 203 -14.85 7.63 -23.97
C ILE A 203 -13.54 8.41 -24.09
N GLU A 204 -12.93 8.73 -22.96
CA GLU A 204 -11.68 9.46 -22.86
C GLU A 204 -10.61 8.55 -22.25
N ARG A 205 -9.41 8.56 -22.82
CA ARG A 205 -8.25 7.83 -22.31
C ARG A 205 -7.25 8.83 -21.76
N VAL A 206 -7.01 8.77 -20.45
CA VAL A 206 -6.11 9.70 -19.75
C VAL A 206 -4.83 8.95 -19.35
N PRO A 207 -3.66 9.28 -19.93
CA PRO A 207 -2.39 8.64 -19.58
C PRO A 207 -1.96 8.93 -18.14
N PHE A 208 -1.40 7.96 -17.44
CA PHE A 208 -0.94 8.11 -16.05
C PHE A 208 0.11 9.20 -15.88
N GLU A 209 1.00 9.38 -16.85
CA GLU A 209 2.03 10.44 -16.86
C GLU A 209 1.44 11.86 -16.81
N LYS A 210 0.18 12.01 -17.22
CA LYS A 210 -0.54 13.29 -17.24
C LYS A 210 -1.44 13.47 -16.02
N ILE A 211 -1.50 12.51 -15.11
CA ILE A 211 -2.41 12.55 -13.96
C ILE A 211 -1.68 13.09 -12.74
N GLU A 212 -2.21 14.17 -12.16
CA GLU A 212 -1.77 14.69 -10.85
C GLU A 212 -2.43 13.88 -9.72
N ILE A 213 -3.77 13.77 -9.76
CA ILE A 213 -4.57 13.12 -8.71
C ILE A 213 -5.78 12.44 -9.33
N VAL A 214 -6.07 11.21 -8.89
CA VAL A 214 -7.37 10.54 -9.13
C VAL A 214 -8.21 10.62 -7.87
N CYS A 215 -9.43 11.14 -7.97
CA CYS A 215 -10.41 11.15 -6.89
C CYS A 215 -11.56 10.19 -7.22
N VAL A 216 -11.93 9.33 -6.29
CA VAL A 216 -13.08 8.43 -6.39
C VAL A 216 -14.09 8.81 -5.32
N ASP A 217 -15.34 9.00 -5.71
CA ASP A 217 -16.44 9.27 -4.78
C ASP A 217 -16.90 7.93 -4.17
N GLN A 218 -16.95 7.84 -2.82
CA GLN A 218 -17.46 6.67 -2.10
C GLN A 218 -18.98 6.69 -1.97
#